data_AF-A0A8T4QZT9-F1
#
_entry.id   AF-A0A8T4QZT9-F1
#
_cell.length_a   1.000
_cell.length_b   1.000
_cell.length_c   1.000
_cell.angle_alpha   90.00
_cell.angle_beta   90.00
_cell.angle_gamma   90.00
#
_symmetry.space_group_name_H-M   'P 1'
#
loop_
_entity.id
_entity.type
_entity.pdbx_description
1 polymer ?
#
loop_
_entity_poly.entity_id
_entity_poly.type
_entity_poly.pdbx_seq_one_letter_code
_entity_poly.pdbx_strand_id
1 'polypeptide(L)' 'MNIFLCCSKHFYHKLPPYIQELEHLGHTITVPNSYEHPFKEEEMKQQGKEGHIIWKSNMLRQQALKVQANDAVLVFNFEK' A
#
# COMPACT_ATOMS: atom_id res chain seq x y z
N MET A 1 -18.19 -1.99 1.21
CA MET A 1 -17.45 -0.81 1.71
C MET A 1 -16.10 -0.76 1.03
N ASN A 2 -15.49 0.41 0.98
CA ASN A 2 -14.13 0.61 0.50
C ASN A 2 -13.16 0.36 1.66
N ILE A 3 -12.26 -0.62 1.50
CA ILE A 3 -11.29 -0.99 2.54
C ILE A 3 -9.88 -0.74 2.00
N PHE A 4 -9.10 0.04 2.74
CA PHE A 4 -7.67 0.14 2.52
C PHE A 4 -6.97 -1.01 3.24
N LEU A 5 -6.50 -2.00 2.49
CA LEU A 5 -5.86 -3.20 3.00
C LEU A 5 -4.34 -3.06 2.89
N CYS A 6 -3.62 -3.21 4.01
CA CYS A 6 -2.17 -3.13 4.02
C CYS A 6 -1.50 -4.14 4.95
N CYS A 7 -0.20 -4.35 4.73
CA CYS A 7 0.69 -5.11 5.59
C CYS A 7 2.13 -4.65 5.37
N SER A 8 3.10 -5.28 6.04
CA SER A 8 4.50 -5.11 5.66
C SER A 8 4.71 -5.49 4.19
N LYS A 9 5.47 -4.67 3.45
CA LYS A 9 5.77 -4.87 2.02
C LYS A 9 6.38 -6.22 1.68
N HIS A 10 7.06 -6.84 2.64
CA HIS A 10 7.62 -8.18 2.49
C HIS A 10 6.56 -9.27 2.37
N PHE A 11 5.32 -9.00 2.76
CA PHE A 11 4.21 -9.95 2.76
C PHE A 11 3.13 -9.65 1.71
N TYR A 12 3.35 -8.71 0.78
CA TYR A 12 2.35 -8.44 -0.27
C TYR A 12 2.00 -9.67 -1.10
N HIS A 13 2.94 -10.61 -1.27
CA HIS A 13 2.69 -11.91 -1.90
C HIS A 13 1.62 -12.77 -1.20
N LYS A 14 1.33 -12.51 0.08
CA LYS A 14 0.30 -13.21 0.86
C LYS A 14 -1.08 -12.57 0.75
N LEU A 15 -1.20 -11.35 0.24
CA LEU A 15 -2.45 -10.61 0.20
C LEU A 15 -3.50 -11.09 -0.83
N PRO A 16 -3.15 -11.65 -2.00
CA PRO A 16 -4.15 -11.96 -3.04
C PRO A 16 -5.35 -12.81 -2.57
N PRO A 17 -5.18 -13.89 -1.78
CA PRO A 17 -6.32 -14.67 -1.30
C PRO A 17 -7.30 -13.86 -0.44
N TYR A 18 -6.78 -12.98 0.42
CA TYR A 18 -7.62 -12.13 1.29
C TYR A 18 -8.33 -11.03 0.51
N ILE A 19 -7.67 -10.47 -0.52
CA ILE A 19 -8.30 -9.50 -1.42
C ILE A 19 -9.49 -10.17 -2.12
N GLN A 20 -9.29 -11.35 -2.72
CA GLN A 20 -10.35 -12.09 -3.40
C GLN A 20 -11.53 -12.43 -2.48
N GLU A 21 -11.24 -12.88 -1.25
CA GLU A 21 -12.28 -13.20 -0.27
C GLU A 21 -13.11 -11.97 0.11
N LEU A 22 -12.46 -10.83 0.40
CA LEU A 22 -13.17 -9.60 0.76
C LEU A 22 -13.96 -9.03 -0.43
N GLU A 23 -13.43 -9.14 -1.64
CA GLU A 23 -14.15 -8.76 -2.86
C GLU A 23 -15.38 -9.63 -3.09
N HIS A 24 -15.29 -10.95 -2.88
CA HIS A 24 -16.44 -11.86 -2.93
C HIS A 24 -17.52 -11.52 -1.88
N LEU A 25 -17.13 -10.96 -0.73
CA LEU A 25 -18.06 -10.46 0.30
C LEU A 25 -18.68 -9.09 -0.05
N GLY A 26 -18.38 -8.54 -1.24
CA GLY A 26 -18.94 -7.26 -1.71
C GLY A 26 -18.20 -6.03 -1.19
N HIS A 27 -16.92 -6.17 -0.83
CA HIS A 27 -16.06 -5.04 -0.49
C HIS A 27 -15.19 -4.63 -1.68
N THR A 28 -14.86 -3.34 -1.76
CA THR A 28 -13.89 -2.84 -2.73
C THR A 28 -12.56 -2.68 -2.02
N ILE A 29 -11.51 -3.32 -2.52
CA ILE A 29 -10.20 -3.28 -1.86
C ILE A 29 -9.27 -2.30 -2.57
N THR A 30 -8.61 -1.45 -1.78
CA THR A 30 -7.49 -0.63 -2.25
C THR A 30 -6.23 -0.98 -1.46
N VAL A 31 -5.08 -0.87 -2.11
CA VAL A 31 -3.76 -1.28 -1.56
C VAL A 31 -2.76 -0.13 -1.58
N PRO A 32 -1.65 -0.21 -0.79
CA PRO A 32 -0.60 0.79 -0.77
C PRO A 32 -0.03 1.12 -2.16
N ASN A 33 0.45 2.34 -2.35
CA ASN A 33 1.08 2.78 -3.61
C ASN A 33 2.30 1.93 -3.98
N SER A 34 2.92 1.28 -3.01
CA SER A 34 4.07 0.39 -3.21
C SER A 34 3.69 -1.06 -3.51
N TYR A 35 2.41 -1.42 -3.64
CA TYR A 35 1.99 -2.82 -3.78
C TYR A 35 2.64 -3.53 -4.97
N GLU A 36 2.57 -2.93 -6.17
CA GLU A 36 3.19 -3.46 -7.39
C GLU A 36 4.72 -3.37 -7.39
N HIS A 37 5.27 -2.36 -6.70
CA HIS A 37 6.71 -2.11 -6.64
C HIS A 37 7.16 -1.87 -5.19
N PRO A 38 7.26 -2.95 -4.39
CA PRO A 38 7.49 -2.86 -2.94
C PRO A 38 8.80 -2.16 -2.59
N PHE A 39 9.80 -2.32 -3.46
CA PHE A 39 11.17 -1.84 -3.26
C PHE A 39 11.52 -0.60 -4.09
N LYS A 40 10.52 0.11 -4.62
CA LYS A 40 10.75 1.31 -5.43
C LYS A 40 11.46 2.43 -4.66
N GLU A 41 11.21 2.52 -3.36
CA GLU A 41 11.85 3.53 -2.52
C GLU A 41 13.38 3.31 -2.41
N GLU A 42 13.83 2.06 -2.39
CA GLU A 42 15.26 1.72 -2.41
C GLU A 42 15.93 2.19 -3.70
N GLU A 43 15.28 2.02 -4.86
CA GLU A 43 15.77 2.54 -6.14
C GLU A 43 15.82 4.08 -6.12
N MET A 44 14.79 4.73 -5.58
CA MET A 44 14.73 6.20 -5.53
C MET A 44 15.81 6.80 -4.63
N LYS A 45 16.19 6.11 -3.55
CA LYS A 45 17.30 6.52 -2.69
C LYS A 45 18.65 6.55 -3.43
N GLN A 46 18.82 5.71 -4.44
CA GLN A 46 20.04 5.68 -5.26
C GLN A 46 20.15 6.89 -6.21
N GLN A 47 19.04 7.57 -6.49
CA GLN A 47 19.01 8.76 -7.36
C GLN A 47 19.42 10.06 -6.64
N GLY A 48 19.76 9.98 -5.35
CA GLY A 48 20.19 11.10 -4.54
C GLY A 48 19.10 11.63 -3.60
N LYS A 49 19.54 12.39 -2.59
CA LYS A 49 18.71 12.82 -1.45
C LYS A 49 17.54 13.72 -1.86
N GLU A 50 17.78 14.70 -2.73
CA GLU A 50 16.73 15.65 -3.14
C GLU A 50 15.62 14.97 -3.94
N GLY A 51 16.00 14.13 -4.91
CA GLY A 51 15.05 13.34 -5.69
C GLY A 51 14.21 12.40 -4.82
N HIS A 52 14.85 11.71 -3.87
CA HIS A 52 14.16 10.84 -2.90
C HIS A 52 13.15 11.62 -2.04
N ILE A 53 13.52 12.81 -1.53
CA ILE A 53 12.62 13.63 -0.71
C ILE A 53 11.39 14.07 -1.51
N ILE A 54 11.58 14.55 -2.73
CA ILE A 54 10.47 15.00 -3.60
C ILE A 54 9.54 13.83 -3.90
N TRP A 55 10.11 12.70 -4.32
CA TRP A 55 9.34 11.48 -4.61
C TRP A 55 8.57 10.99 -3.38
N LYS A 56 9.23 10.90 -2.23
CA LYS A 56 8.62 10.40 -0.99
C LYS A 56 7.48 11.30 -0.52
N SER A 57 7.66 12.62 -0.61
CA SER A 57 6.62 13.59 -0.25
C SER A 57 5.38 13.45 -1.14
N ASN A 58 5.57 13.25 -2.44
CA ASN A 58 4.48 13.00 -3.38
C ASN A 58 3.78 11.67 -3.09
N MET A 59 4.53 10.61 -2.82
CA MET A 59 3.96 9.31 -2.45
C MET A 59 3.11 9.39 -1.18
N LEU A 60 3.58 10.08 -0.15
CA LEU A 60 2.82 10.27 1.10
C LEU A 60 1.53 11.05 0.86
N ARG A 61 1.58 12.13 0.05
CA ARG A 61 0.38 12.90 -0.30
C ARG A 61 -0.66 12.05 -1.03
N GLN A 62 -0.23 11.30 -2.05
CA GLN A 62 -1.12 10.41 -2.79
C GLN A 62 -1.67 9.28 -1.93
N GLN A 63 -0.84 8.73 -1.04
CA GLN A 63 -1.24 7.68 -0.12
C GLN A 63 -2.29 8.19 0.87
N ALA A 64 -2.13 9.42 1.40
CA ALA A 64 -3.11 10.03 2.30
C ALA A 64 -4.48 10.17 1.65
N LEU A 65 -4.53 10.67 0.40
CA LEU A 65 -5.77 10.77 -0.37
C LEU A 65 -6.42 9.40 -0.59
N LYS A 66 -5.61 8.38 -0.91
CA LYS A 66 -6.10 7.01 -1.08
C LYS A 66 -6.69 6.46 0.22
N VAL A 67 -5.99 6.60 1.34
CA VAL A 67 -6.48 6.13 2.65
C VAL A 67 -7.78 6.84 3.03
N GLN A 68 -7.86 8.16 2.84
CA GLN A 68 -9.04 8.96 3.16
C GLN A 68 -10.28 8.59 2.33
N ALA A 69 -10.10 8.06 1.11
CA ALA A 69 -11.19 7.63 0.25
C ALA A 69 -11.81 6.27 0.65
N ASN A 70 -11.28 5.61 1.69
CA ASN A 70 -11.79 4.34 2.19
C ASN A 70 -12.60 4.53 3.47
N ASP A 71 -13.59 3.66 3.67
CA ASP A 71 -14.44 3.63 4.86
C ASP A 71 -13.71 3.03 6.07
N ALA A 72 -12.76 2.13 5.79
CA ALA A 72 -12.00 1.42 6.82
C ALA A 72 -10.56 1.14 6.38
N VAL A 73 -9.69 0.89 7.37
CA VAL A 73 -8.32 0.41 7.19
C VAL A 73 -8.19 -0.96 7.81
N LEU A 74 -7.74 -1.95 7.03
CA LEU A 74 -7.45 -3.30 7.48
C LEU A 74 -5.94 -3.56 7.40
N VAL A 75 -5.33 -3.83 8.56
CA VAL A 75 -3.89 -4.08 8.65
C VAL A 75 -3.64 -5.55 8.98
N PHE A 76 -3.02 -6.29 8.06
CA PHE A 76 -2.54 -7.64 8.33
C PHE A 76 -1.18 -7.58 9.04
N ASN A 77 -1.18 -7.98 10.31
CA ASN A 77 0.01 -8.06 11.13
C ASN A 77 0.59 -9.48 11.12
N PHE A 78 1.25 -9.87 10.03
CA PHE A 78 1.91 -11.16 9.93
C PHE A 78 3.13 -11.24 10.86
N GLU A 79 3.30 -12.38 11.52
CA GLU A 79 4.53 -12.72 12.22
C GLU A 79 5.70 -12.92 11.23
N LYS A 80 6.90 -12.54 11.67
CA LYS A 80 8.14 -12.59 10.87
C LYS A 80 8.81 -13.94 10.90
#